data_AF-A0A3G2TBU6-F1
#
_entry.id   AF-A0A3G2TBU6-F1
#
_cell.length_a   1.000
_cell.length_b   1.000
_cell.length_c   1.000
_cell.angle_alpha   90.00
_cell.angle_beta   90.00
_cell.angle_gamma   90.00
#
_symmetry.space_group_name_H-M   'P 1'
#
loop_
_entity.id
_entity.type
_entity.pdbx_description
1 polymer ?
#
loop_
_entity_poly.entity_id
_entity_poly.type
_entity_poly.pdbx_seq_one_letter_code
_entity_poly.pdbx_strand_id
1 'polypeptide(L)'
;MHQKIKHTLGKTHLAVQQYPLVLLMALIGAIAMMCYASGGYSNGPDSFLLIKISVTALLGISLMFALKMFAQRHGHQMLTAITGLAFLLFFYALLPEHQRDFTEKYAYLLIPTYILSHLLVSFIPFLGKQQELKFWQYNKNLFINIFLTAVFAGVLTGGAELAVLAVDKLFDFNFSERIYVQIFYFLSIFGSCFIFLLFNEDGLQSLERNTEYPLVLKFFTQYILIPLLLIYALILYFYAGKILINWQLPRGWVSYLILAYAILGILAVLLVHPLRQEADKSWVRLFSKIFYFTLIPLLVLLFTAIFTRIVAYGYTEPRYYVVLVSVWLAVVMVYFISVRKSTIKFIPVSLFIFGLFALVFPYLNASSVSIRSQKNELNDLLRSNELISGTTIDFERKTADTVATEISDKMAYLSDRGQKTLVLSLLPPKQQHEIRKAYTKETHYILQQQFLTLFKNTYKTISPTDSQRVEIIAEPHLQAIEGYDYLLRFSDFYEEKMFNINNDHLKIRSVNGLPNPELKIIINSKETWDVMPYIRQTVKTHRDKPGRITLPELTVSKKTGNYEIKIIFDQITLEKTPREQIYYNGGYMLFRRLR
;
A
#
# COMPACT_ATOMS: atom_id res chain seq x y z
N MET A 1 3.89 35.70 30.88
CA MET A 1 4.47 35.31 29.57
C MET A 1 5.89 34.74 29.70
N HIS A 2 6.82 35.45 30.36
CA HIS A 2 8.22 35.01 30.54
C HIS A 2 8.39 33.63 31.21
N GLN A 3 7.65 33.35 32.29
CA GLN A 3 7.69 32.03 32.96
C GLN A 3 7.21 30.88 32.06
N LYS A 4 6.17 31.10 31.24
CA LYS A 4 5.68 30.10 30.27
C LYS A 4 6.70 29.83 29.17
N ILE A 5 7.36 30.88 28.65
CA ILE A 5 8.43 30.76 27.65
C ILE A 5 9.62 29.98 28.24
N LYS A 6 10.06 30.33 29.46
CA LYS A 6 11.15 29.63 30.16
C LYS A 6 10.82 28.15 30.39
N HIS A 7 9.58 27.84 30.74
CA HIS A 7 9.10 26.48 30.92
C HIS A 7 9.07 25.69 29.59
N THR A 8 8.54 26.26 28.51
CA THR A 8 8.52 25.60 27.20
C THR A 8 9.92 25.40 26.62
N LEU A 9 10.81 26.39 26.76
CA LEU A 9 12.21 26.24 26.36
C LEU A 9 12.93 25.18 27.19
N GLY A 10 12.63 25.07 28.48
CA GLY A 10 13.14 24.00 29.34
C GLY A 10 12.73 22.61 28.85
N LYS A 11 11.46 22.44 28.47
CA LYS A 11 10.94 21.20 27.89
C LYS A 11 11.62 20.80 26.58
N THR A 12 11.78 21.76 25.67
CA THR A 12 12.53 21.59 24.42
C THR A 12 13.96 21.13 24.68
N HIS A 13 14.65 21.80 25.61
CA HIS A 13 16.02 21.45 25.98
C HIS A 13 16.13 20.02 26.54
N LEU A 14 15.20 19.63 27.42
CA LEU A 14 15.14 18.27 27.97
C LEU A 14 14.92 17.22 26.87
N ALA A 15 13.98 17.44 25.95
CA ALA A 15 13.72 16.51 24.86
C ALA A 15 14.96 16.29 23.97
N VAL A 16 15.68 17.36 23.64
CA VAL A 16 16.91 17.29 22.83
C VAL A 16 18.02 16.52 23.56
N GLN A 17 18.24 16.79 24.84
CA GLN A 17 19.25 16.09 25.63
C GLN A 17 18.91 14.63 25.85
N GLN A 18 17.62 14.30 26.00
CA GLN A 18 17.19 12.96 26.32
C GLN A 18 17.16 12.04 25.10
N TYR A 19 16.86 12.57 23.91
CA TYR A 19 16.62 11.81 22.69
C TYR A 19 17.46 12.24 21.46
N PRO A 20 18.78 12.48 21.60
CA PRO A 20 19.60 13.02 20.50
C PRO A 20 19.63 12.11 19.27
N LEU A 21 19.72 10.79 19.45
CA LEU A 21 19.73 9.84 18.33
C LEU A 21 18.37 9.72 17.63
N VAL A 22 17.26 9.83 18.37
CA VAL A 22 15.91 9.78 17.76
C VAL A 22 15.72 11.01 16.87
N LEU A 23 16.09 12.19 17.36
CA LEU A 23 16.05 13.43 16.59
C LEU A 23 17.00 13.42 15.40
N LEU A 24 18.21 12.88 15.55
CA LEU A 24 19.15 12.72 14.45
C LEU A 24 18.57 11.83 13.34
N MET A 25 17.97 10.69 13.69
CA MET A 25 17.32 9.81 12.73
C MET A 25 16.15 10.51 12.02
N ALA A 26 15.31 11.25 12.77
CA ALA A 26 14.21 12.01 12.18
C ALA A 26 14.70 13.12 11.23
N LEU A 27 15.78 13.82 11.59
CA LEU A 27 16.36 14.88 10.78
C LEU A 27 16.98 14.33 9.48
N ILE A 28 17.76 13.25 9.58
CA ILE A 28 18.34 12.57 8.40
C ILE A 28 17.22 12.10 7.47
N GLY A 29 16.18 11.46 8.01
CA GLY A 29 15.03 10.99 7.23
C GLY A 29 14.27 12.13 6.56
N ALA A 30 14.03 13.23 7.27
CA ALA A 30 13.38 14.42 6.73
C ALA A 30 14.19 15.03 5.58
N ILE A 31 15.48 15.30 5.79
CA ILE A 31 16.36 15.89 4.78
C ILE A 31 16.47 14.97 3.55
N ALA A 32 16.65 13.67 3.75
CA ALA A 32 16.76 12.73 2.62
C ALA A 32 15.48 12.70 1.77
N MET A 33 14.30 12.73 2.40
CA MET A 33 13.02 12.83 1.68
C MET A 33 12.83 14.18 0.99
N MET A 34 13.23 15.29 1.63
CA MET A 34 13.20 16.62 1.02
C MET A 34 14.09 16.68 -0.23
N CYS A 35 15.32 16.18 -0.14
CA CYS A 35 16.26 16.12 -1.27
C CYS A 35 15.73 15.23 -2.39
N TYR A 36 15.17 14.07 -2.04
CA TYR A 36 14.59 13.14 -3.02
C TYR A 36 13.43 13.79 -3.79
N ALA A 37 12.53 14.46 -3.09
CA ALA A 37 11.42 15.17 -3.71
C ALA A 37 11.87 16.37 -4.54
N SER A 38 12.89 17.11 -4.07
CA SER A 38 13.44 18.28 -4.79
C SER A 38 14.10 17.89 -6.12
N GLY A 39 14.65 16.67 -6.19
CA GLY A 39 15.21 16.07 -7.41
C GLY A 39 14.15 15.62 -8.42
N GLY A 40 12.88 15.99 -8.24
CA GLY A 40 11.77 15.70 -9.16
C GLY A 40 11.42 14.22 -9.24
N TYR A 41 11.68 13.45 -8.17
CA TYR A 41 11.49 12.00 -8.14
C TYR A 41 12.22 11.28 -9.27
N SER A 42 13.32 11.86 -9.76
CA SER A 42 14.11 11.29 -10.84
C SER A 42 14.66 9.92 -10.44
N ASN A 43 14.66 8.96 -11.38
CA ASN A 43 15.12 7.59 -11.15
C ASN A 43 16.65 7.45 -11.27
N GLY A 44 17.40 8.43 -10.77
CA GLY A 44 18.86 8.45 -10.79
C GLY A 44 19.50 7.70 -9.61
N PRO A 45 20.79 7.35 -9.70
CA PRO A 45 21.54 6.69 -8.61
C PRO A 45 21.48 7.47 -7.29
N ASP A 46 21.62 8.79 -7.36
CA ASP A 46 21.59 9.68 -6.19
C ASP A 46 20.22 9.67 -5.51
N SER A 47 19.14 9.59 -6.28
CA SER A 47 17.78 9.50 -5.76
C SER A 47 17.52 8.19 -5.02
N PHE A 48 18.07 7.07 -5.51
CA PHE A 48 17.95 5.78 -4.83
C PHE A 48 18.75 5.72 -3.52
N LEU A 49 19.93 6.33 -3.49
CA LEU A 49 20.70 6.50 -2.25
C LEU A 49 19.88 7.24 -1.19
N LEU A 50 19.21 8.33 -1.58
CA LEU A 50 18.33 9.09 -0.67
C LEU A 50 17.17 8.23 -0.15
N ILE A 51 16.55 7.39 -0.99
CA ILE A 51 15.52 6.43 -0.52
C ILE A 51 16.10 5.47 0.52
N LYS A 52 17.27 4.87 0.30
CA LYS A 52 17.91 3.95 1.26
C LYS A 52 18.19 4.62 2.59
N ILE A 53 18.72 5.85 2.55
CA ILE A 53 18.97 6.67 3.73
C ILE A 53 17.65 6.96 4.46
N SER A 54 16.62 7.42 3.75
CA SER A 54 15.30 7.71 4.31
C SER A 54 14.69 6.49 5.01
N VAL A 55 14.64 5.33 4.33
CA VAL A 55 14.05 4.10 4.88
C VAL A 55 14.84 3.64 6.12
N THR A 56 16.16 3.72 6.10
CA THR A 56 16.97 3.35 7.27
C THR A 56 16.74 4.30 8.44
N ALA A 57 16.75 5.61 8.18
CA ALA A 57 16.59 6.65 9.20
C ALA A 57 15.18 6.62 9.83
N LEU A 58 14.13 6.45 9.02
CA LEU A 58 12.75 6.35 9.51
C LEU A 58 12.53 5.11 10.39
N LEU A 59 13.15 3.96 10.07
CA LEU A 59 13.17 2.80 10.96
C LEU A 59 13.86 3.14 12.29
N GLY A 60 14.99 3.86 12.19
CA GLY A 60 15.79 4.33 13.31
C GLY A 60 15.04 5.16 14.33
N ILE A 61 14.02 5.93 13.95
CA ILE A 61 13.21 6.72 14.90
C ILE A 61 12.60 5.81 15.97
N SER A 62 11.83 4.81 15.54
CA SER A 62 11.15 3.88 16.46
C SER A 62 12.14 2.97 17.21
N LEU A 63 13.20 2.50 16.53
CA LEU A 63 14.20 1.62 17.14
C LEU A 63 15.02 2.34 18.23
N MET A 64 15.53 3.55 17.94
CA MET A 64 16.29 4.33 18.92
C MET A 64 15.41 4.71 20.11
N PHE A 65 14.13 5.03 19.87
CA PHE A 65 13.20 5.29 20.97
C PHE A 65 12.98 4.05 21.83
N ALA A 66 12.75 2.87 21.23
CA ALA A 66 12.61 1.61 21.95
C ALA A 66 13.84 1.30 22.81
N LEU A 67 15.03 1.42 22.24
CA LEU A 67 16.30 1.18 22.94
C LEU A 67 16.57 2.21 24.04
N LYS A 68 16.15 3.47 23.86
CA LYS A 68 16.20 4.48 24.92
C LYS A 68 15.28 4.11 26.08
N MET A 69 14.07 3.63 25.82
CA MET A 69 13.14 3.17 26.87
C MET A 69 13.70 1.97 27.63
N PHE A 70 14.30 1.01 26.92
CA PHE A 70 15.01 -0.10 27.55
C PHE A 70 16.16 0.39 28.44
N ALA A 71 16.97 1.32 27.93
CA ALA A 71 18.10 1.87 28.69
C ALA A 71 17.69 2.65 29.94
N GLN A 72 16.56 3.37 29.89
CA GLN A 72 16.02 4.06 31.08
C GLN A 72 15.56 3.09 32.17
N ARG A 73 15.13 1.88 31.79
CA ARG A 73 14.73 0.84 32.75
C ARG A 73 15.92 0.05 33.29
N HIS A 74 16.81 -0.38 32.40
CA HIS A 74 17.82 -1.40 32.67
C HIS A 74 19.26 -0.87 32.67
N GLY A 75 19.49 0.41 32.37
CA GLY A 75 20.81 1.01 32.24
C GLY A 75 21.45 0.79 30.87
N HIS A 76 22.78 0.89 30.80
CA HIS A 76 23.57 0.61 29.57
C HIS A 76 23.27 1.48 28.34
N GLN A 77 22.94 2.77 28.54
CA GLN A 77 22.57 3.69 27.46
C GLN A 77 23.54 3.71 26.26
N MET A 78 24.85 3.63 26.51
CA MET A 78 25.85 3.60 25.43
C MET A 78 25.81 2.30 24.63
N LEU A 79 25.70 1.14 25.30
CA LEU A 79 25.62 -0.16 24.63
C LEU A 79 24.35 -0.26 23.78
N THR A 80 23.21 0.20 24.30
CA THR A 80 21.94 0.21 23.57
C THR A 80 21.98 1.15 22.36
N ALA A 81 22.69 2.28 22.47
CA ALA A 81 22.89 3.17 21.33
C ALA A 81 23.77 2.55 20.24
N ILE A 82 24.89 1.94 20.62
CA ILE A 82 25.82 1.28 19.68
C ILE A 82 25.14 0.10 18.98
N THR A 83 24.43 -0.75 19.73
CA THR A 83 23.68 -1.89 19.15
C THR A 83 22.59 -1.42 18.18
N GLY A 84 21.88 -0.34 18.52
CA GLY A 84 20.92 0.29 17.63
C GLY A 84 21.54 0.79 16.33
N LEU A 85 22.63 1.53 16.40
CA LEU A 85 23.35 2.04 15.22
C LEU A 85 23.94 0.91 14.37
N ALA A 86 24.53 -0.10 15.01
CA ALA A 86 25.05 -1.28 14.32
C ALA A 86 23.95 -2.03 13.56
N PHE A 87 22.76 -2.17 14.16
CA PHE A 87 21.61 -2.75 13.48
C PHE A 87 21.16 -1.90 12.29
N LEU A 88 21.11 -0.57 12.41
CA LEU A 88 20.73 0.30 11.30
C LEU A 88 21.74 0.25 10.14
N LEU A 89 23.04 0.16 10.44
CA LEU A 89 24.08 -0.03 9.42
C LEU A 89 23.94 -1.39 8.73
N PHE A 90 23.71 -2.46 9.49
CA PHE A 90 23.40 -3.78 8.95
C PHE A 90 22.15 -3.75 8.06
N PHE A 91 21.08 -3.09 8.51
CA PHE A 91 19.84 -2.97 7.76
C PHE A 91 20.04 -2.18 6.45
N TYR A 92 20.81 -1.09 6.48
CA TYR A 92 21.18 -0.34 5.28
C TYR A 92 21.95 -1.21 4.28
N ALA A 93 22.88 -2.04 4.75
CA ALA A 93 23.65 -2.96 3.93
C ALA A 93 22.79 -4.10 3.32
N LEU A 94 21.66 -4.43 3.94
CA LEU A 94 20.73 -5.44 3.44
C LEU A 94 19.89 -4.94 2.24
N LEU A 95 19.72 -3.62 2.11
CA LEU A 95 19.03 -2.99 0.98
C LEU A 95 19.88 -3.09 -0.29
N PRO A 96 19.27 -3.26 -1.48
CA PRO A 96 20.01 -3.53 -2.70
C PRO A 96 20.87 -2.33 -3.08
N GLU A 97 21.90 -2.55 -3.89
CA GLU A 97 22.79 -1.49 -4.37
C GLU A 97 22.12 -0.63 -5.45
N HIS A 98 21.31 -1.25 -6.32
CA HIS A 98 20.66 -0.58 -7.44
C HIS A 98 19.14 -0.55 -7.30
N GLN A 99 18.52 0.55 -7.74
CA GLN A 99 17.06 0.75 -7.71
C GLN A 99 16.29 -0.38 -8.42
N ARG A 100 16.82 -0.89 -9.54
CA ARG A 100 16.18 -1.97 -10.31
C ARG A 100 16.03 -3.28 -9.52
N ASP A 101 16.89 -3.51 -8.54
CA ASP A 101 16.88 -4.70 -7.71
C ASP A 101 15.98 -4.49 -6.47
N PHE A 102 15.52 -3.27 -6.22
CA PHE A 102 14.55 -2.92 -5.19
C PHE A 102 13.11 -3.27 -5.63
N THR A 103 12.86 -4.57 -5.74
CA THR A 103 11.56 -5.13 -6.16
C THR A 103 10.58 -5.26 -4.99
N GLU A 104 9.36 -5.72 -5.28
CA GLU A 104 8.32 -6.04 -4.29
C GLU A 104 8.79 -6.98 -3.16
N LYS A 105 9.84 -7.79 -3.40
CA LYS A 105 10.48 -8.62 -2.37
C LYS A 105 10.86 -7.82 -1.13
N TYR A 106 11.38 -6.60 -1.33
CA TYR A 106 11.79 -5.75 -0.22
C TYR A 106 10.62 -5.25 0.60
N ALA A 107 9.40 -5.12 0.05
CA ALA A 107 8.22 -4.79 0.83
C ALA A 107 7.95 -5.86 1.91
N TYR A 108 8.18 -7.14 1.60
CA TYR A 108 8.02 -8.27 2.53
C TYR A 108 9.13 -8.37 3.60
N LEU A 109 10.19 -7.56 3.47
CA LEU A 109 11.22 -7.36 4.49
C LEU A 109 10.95 -6.08 5.29
N LEU A 110 10.70 -4.97 4.58
CA LEU A 110 10.53 -3.64 5.15
C LEU A 110 9.29 -3.56 6.04
N ILE A 111 8.11 -3.92 5.52
CA ILE A 111 6.84 -3.76 6.23
C ILE A 111 6.89 -4.49 7.59
N PRO A 112 7.25 -5.79 7.68
CA PRO A 112 7.35 -6.46 8.97
C PRO A 112 8.43 -5.86 9.86
N THR A 113 9.58 -5.45 9.33
CA THR A 113 10.65 -4.84 10.14
C THR A 113 10.19 -3.54 10.81
N TYR A 114 9.47 -2.68 10.08
CA TYR A 114 8.89 -1.46 10.65
C TYR A 114 7.82 -1.73 11.71
N ILE A 115 6.93 -2.71 11.44
CA ILE A 115 5.92 -3.15 12.41
C ILE A 115 6.61 -3.67 13.67
N LEU A 116 7.63 -4.51 13.54
CA LEU A 116 8.38 -5.07 14.66
C LEU A 116 9.12 -3.99 15.45
N SER A 117 9.70 -3.00 14.79
CA SER A 117 10.37 -1.88 15.47
C SER A 117 9.39 -1.04 16.30
N HIS A 118 8.19 -0.76 15.78
CA HIS A 118 7.13 -0.09 16.56
C HIS A 118 6.61 -0.98 17.69
N LEU A 119 6.45 -2.27 17.42
CA LEU A 119 6.02 -3.24 18.42
C LEU A 119 7.05 -3.36 19.55
N LEU A 120 8.35 -3.27 19.24
CA LEU A 120 9.42 -3.29 20.22
C LEU A 120 9.26 -2.18 21.27
N VAL A 121 8.90 -0.96 20.84
CA VAL A 121 8.60 0.17 21.74
C VAL A 121 7.59 -0.23 22.81
N SER A 122 6.54 -0.96 22.43
CA SER A 122 5.41 -1.28 23.33
C SER A 122 5.79 -2.13 24.55
N PHE A 123 6.82 -2.99 24.45
CA PHE A 123 7.12 -3.99 25.48
C PHE A 123 8.57 -4.06 25.94
N ILE A 124 9.53 -3.49 25.20
CA ILE A 124 10.96 -3.65 25.52
C ILE A 124 11.34 -3.21 26.94
N PRO A 125 10.81 -2.12 27.55
CA PRO A 125 11.14 -1.78 28.94
C PRO A 125 10.44 -2.69 29.98
N PHE A 126 9.65 -3.67 29.56
CA PHE A 126 8.89 -4.59 30.42
C PHE A 126 9.34 -6.06 30.30
N LEU A 127 10.53 -6.30 29.77
CA LEU A 127 11.18 -7.61 29.80
C LEU A 127 11.49 -8.01 31.26
N GLY A 128 10.56 -8.74 31.91
CA GLY A 128 10.72 -9.25 33.27
C GLY A 128 9.45 -9.20 34.13
N LYS A 129 9.63 -9.33 35.46
CA LYS A 129 8.56 -9.38 36.47
C LYS A 129 7.97 -8.00 36.81
N GLN A 130 7.73 -7.17 35.79
CA GLN A 130 7.12 -5.86 35.99
C GLN A 130 5.60 -5.95 36.13
N GLN A 131 5.04 -5.03 36.92
CA GLN A 131 3.60 -4.90 37.16
C GLN A 131 2.85 -4.64 35.84
N GLU A 132 1.81 -5.43 35.60
CA GLU A 132 0.99 -5.34 34.39
C GLU A 132 0.28 -3.99 34.24
N LEU A 133 -0.09 -3.36 35.35
CA LEU A 133 -0.71 -2.02 35.33
C LEU A 133 0.24 -0.95 34.76
N LYS A 134 1.54 -1.02 35.08
CA LYS A 134 2.54 -0.09 34.53
C LYS A 134 2.72 -0.28 33.03
N PHE A 135 2.76 -1.54 32.58
CA PHE A 135 2.79 -1.87 31.14
C PHE A 135 1.57 -1.30 30.42
N TRP A 136 0.38 -1.41 31.02
CA TRP A 136 -0.83 -0.83 30.46
C TRP A 136 -0.79 0.70 30.43
N GLN A 137 -0.42 1.36 31.54
CA GLN A 137 -0.29 2.82 31.62
C GLN A 137 0.69 3.36 30.58
N TYR A 138 1.85 2.72 30.45
CA TYR A 138 2.86 3.03 29.45
C TYR A 138 2.26 3.01 28.03
N ASN A 139 1.61 1.91 27.64
CA ASN A 139 1.05 1.77 26.30
C ASN A 139 -0.15 2.70 26.06
N LYS A 140 -0.99 2.95 27.08
CA LYS A 140 -2.07 3.95 27.01
C LYS A 140 -1.50 5.34 26.75
N ASN A 141 -0.52 5.76 27.54
CA ASN A 141 0.08 7.09 27.42
C ASN A 141 0.84 7.24 26.09
N LEU A 142 1.53 6.20 25.62
CA LEU A 142 2.09 6.18 24.26
C LEU A 142 1.02 6.36 23.19
N PHE A 143 -0.10 5.63 23.27
CA PHE A 143 -1.20 5.74 22.31
C PHE A 143 -1.79 7.16 22.28
N ILE A 144 -2.03 7.75 23.46
CA ILE A 144 -2.51 9.14 23.58
C ILE A 144 -1.50 10.11 22.98
N ASN A 145 -0.21 9.96 23.28
CA ASN A 145 0.83 10.84 22.80
C ASN A 145 0.98 10.75 21.27
N ILE A 146 0.89 9.54 20.68
CA ILE A 146 0.87 9.36 19.22
C ILE A 146 -0.34 10.06 18.60
N PHE A 147 -1.53 9.90 19.18
CA PHE A 147 -2.75 10.55 18.70
C PHE A 147 -2.64 12.09 18.76
N LEU A 148 -2.17 12.63 19.89
CA LEU A 148 -1.93 14.06 20.04
C LEU A 148 -0.87 14.55 19.05
N THR A 149 0.23 13.82 18.87
CA THR A 149 1.24 14.15 17.85
C THR A 149 0.62 14.23 16.45
N ALA A 150 -0.22 13.27 16.07
CA ALA A 150 -0.87 13.29 14.76
C ALA A 150 -1.74 14.54 14.56
N VAL A 151 -2.53 14.91 15.59
CA VAL A 151 -3.37 16.12 15.55
C VAL A 151 -2.52 17.38 15.47
N PHE A 152 -1.54 17.54 16.37
CA PHE A 152 -0.71 18.74 16.43
C PHE A 152 0.21 18.88 15.20
N ALA A 153 0.82 17.79 14.74
CA ALA A 153 1.64 17.81 13.53
C ALA A 153 0.80 18.04 12.27
N GLY A 154 -0.42 17.48 12.21
CA GLY A 154 -1.36 17.73 11.12
C GLY A 154 -1.78 19.20 11.03
N VAL A 155 -2.15 19.80 12.16
CA VAL A 155 -2.48 21.24 12.24
C VAL A 155 -1.26 22.11 11.91
N LEU A 156 -0.08 21.77 12.43
CA LEU A 156 1.15 22.52 12.16
C LEU A 156 1.53 22.45 10.67
N THR A 157 1.51 21.26 10.08
CA THR A 157 1.85 21.04 8.67
C THR A 157 0.82 21.74 7.78
N GLY A 158 -0.47 21.45 7.96
CA GLY A 158 -1.53 22.10 7.17
C GLY A 158 -1.56 23.63 7.34
N GLY A 159 -1.33 24.14 8.55
CA GLY A 159 -1.22 25.57 8.82
C GLY A 159 -0.02 26.22 8.12
N ALA A 160 1.13 25.53 8.08
CA ALA A 160 2.32 26.01 7.36
C ALA A 160 2.10 26.01 5.84
N GLU A 161 1.51 24.95 5.27
CA GLU A 161 1.16 24.88 3.85
C GLU A 161 0.17 26.00 3.47
N LEU A 162 -0.86 26.23 4.29
CA LEU A 162 -1.83 27.32 4.06
C LEU A 162 -1.20 28.70 4.19
N ALA A 163 -0.25 28.90 5.10
CA ALA A 163 0.48 30.15 5.21
C ALA A 163 1.35 30.42 3.97
N VAL A 164 2.04 29.39 3.46
CA VAL A 164 2.82 29.48 2.22
C VAL A 164 1.90 29.80 1.05
N LEU A 165 0.75 29.12 0.94
CA LEU A 165 -0.26 29.40 -0.08
C LEU A 165 -0.81 30.82 0.01
N ALA A 166 -1.10 31.32 1.21
CA ALA A 166 -1.57 32.69 1.40
C ALA A 166 -0.53 33.70 0.95
N VAL A 167 0.75 33.49 1.31
CA VAL A 167 1.84 34.36 0.86
C VAL A 167 2.02 34.29 -0.66
N ASP A 168 1.97 33.09 -1.23
CA ASP A 168 2.06 32.85 -2.68
C ASP A 168 0.98 33.62 -3.45
N LYS A 169 -0.28 33.55 -3.00
CA LYS A 169 -1.42 34.17 -3.68
C LYS A 169 -1.64 35.64 -3.38
N LEU A 170 -1.35 36.10 -2.16
CA LEU A 170 -1.56 37.51 -1.78
C LEU A 170 -0.46 38.43 -2.32
N PHE A 171 0.77 37.92 -2.44
CA PHE A 171 1.91 38.70 -2.90
C PHE A 171 2.40 38.28 -4.30
N ASP A 172 1.71 37.35 -4.96
CA ASP A 172 2.00 36.86 -6.31
C ASP A 172 3.45 36.38 -6.49
N PHE A 173 4.00 35.72 -5.47
CA PHE A 173 5.40 35.26 -5.46
C PHE A 173 5.65 34.09 -6.41
N ASN A 174 4.62 33.31 -6.77
CA ASN A 174 4.69 32.14 -7.63
C ASN A 174 5.74 31.11 -7.15
N PHE A 175 5.64 30.71 -5.88
CA PHE A 175 6.50 29.72 -5.26
C PHE A 175 6.46 28.38 -6.00
N SER A 176 7.62 27.74 -6.10
CA SER A 176 7.74 26.38 -6.63
C SER A 176 7.00 25.38 -5.73
N GLU A 177 6.31 24.41 -6.33
CA GLU A 177 5.71 23.24 -5.63
C GLU A 177 6.72 22.50 -4.73
N ARG A 178 8.02 22.62 -5.01
CA ARG A 178 9.10 22.06 -4.20
C ARG A 178 9.08 22.57 -2.75
N ILE A 179 8.73 23.84 -2.54
CA ILE A 179 8.69 24.43 -1.19
C ILE A 179 7.61 23.75 -0.34
N TYR A 180 6.42 23.53 -0.92
CA TYR A 180 5.32 22.82 -0.26
C TYR A 180 5.77 21.41 0.15
N VAL A 181 6.31 20.63 -0.79
CA VAL A 181 6.75 19.25 -0.50
C VAL A 181 7.89 19.20 0.54
N GLN A 182 8.81 20.18 0.51
CA GLN A 182 9.88 20.30 1.49
C GLN A 182 9.34 20.57 2.90
N ILE A 183 8.41 21.52 3.04
CA ILE A 183 7.75 21.85 4.31
C ILE A 183 6.97 20.64 4.82
N PHE A 184 6.20 19.99 3.94
CA PHE A 184 5.47 18.78 4.26
C PHE A 184 6.36 17.69 4.86
N TYR A 185 7.46 17.30 4.18
CA TYR A 185 8.34 16.25 4.68
C TYR A 185 9.06 16.64 5.97
N PHE A 186 9.53 17.89 6.07
CA PHE A 186 10.19 18.35 7.28
C PHE A 186 9.26 18.32 8.50
N LEU A 187 8.06 18.90 8.38
CA LEU A 187 7.12 18.96 9.49
C LEU A 187 6.47 17.59 9.79
N SER A 188 6.15 16.81 8.76
CA SER A 188 5.54 15.49 8.95
C SER A 188 6.49 14.44 9.52
N ILE A 189 7.81 14.56 9.28
CA ILE A 189 8.81 13.62 9.82
C ILE A 189 9.49 14.19 11.06
N PHE A 190 10.28 15.27 10.90
CA PHE A 190 11.04 15.84 12.01
C PHE A 190 10.13 16.57 12.99
N GLY A 191 9.20 17.39 12.49
CA GLY A 191 8.23 18.12 13.32
C GLY A 191 7.36 17.18 14.17
N SER A 192 6.78 16.14 13.56
CA SER A 192 5.97 15.15 14.29
C SER A 192 6.79 14.38 15.32
N CYS A 193 8.01 13.95 14.98
CA CYS A 193 8.91 13.28 15.91
C CYS A 193 9.26 14.21 17.09
N PHE A 194 9.57 15.48 16.81
CA PHE A 194 9.89 16.45 17.85
C PHE A 194 8.70 16.69 18.80
N ILE A 195 7.50 16.88 18.25
CA ILE A 195 6.25 17.01 19.03
C ILE A 195 6.00 15.77 19.88
N PHE A 196 6.17 14.57 19.33
CA PHE A 196 6.05 13.33 20.08
C PHE A 196 7.03 13.29 21.27
N LEU A 197 8.29 13.68 21.06
CA LEU A 197 9.28 13.69 22.12
C LEU A 197 9.01 14.75 23.19
N LEU A 198 8.38 15.89 22.85
CA LEU A 198 7.90 16.87 23.84
C LEU A 198 6.82 16.27 24.74
N PHE A 199 5.87 15.50 24.20
CA PHE A 199 4.89 14.78 25.04
C PHE A 199 5.50 13.68 25.91
N ASN A 200 6.75 13.28 25.63
CA ASN A 200 7.49 12.22 26.31
C ASN A 200 8.81 12.73 26.93
N GLU A 201 8.91 14.02 27.24
CA GLU A 201 10.15 14.68 27.68
C GLU A 201 10.78 14.02 28.93
N ASP A 202 9.96 13.68 29.93
CA ASP A 202 10.36 12.98 31.17
C ASP A 202 10.61 11.46 30.96
N GLY A 203 10.41 10.95 29.74
CA GLY A 203 10.61 9.55 29.35
C GLY A 203 9.77 8.52 30.10
N LEU A 204 10.39 7.37 30.38
CA LEU A 204 9.73 6.19 30.90
C LEU A 204 8.93 6.46 32.18
N GLN A 205 9.43 7.34 33.06
CA GLN A 205 8.75 7.67 34.31
C GLN A 205 7.40 8.36 34.04
N SER A 206 7.34 9.31 33.09
CA SER A 206 6.10 9.98 32.71
C SER A 206 5.11 9.04 32.03
N LEU A 207 5.61 8.18 31.14
CA LEU A 207 4.78 7.18 30.47
C LEU A 207 4.15 6.18 31.45
N GLU A 208 4.79 5.87 32.57
CA GLU A 208 4.23 4.99 33.62
C GLU A 208 3.40 5.73 34.67
N ARG A 209 3.28 7.07 34.62
CA ARG A 209 2.49 7.78 35.62
C ARG A 209 1.04 7.31 35.57
N ASN A 210 0.51 7.03 36.76
CA ASN A 210 -0.90 6.72 36.93
C ASN A 210 -1.73 7.99 36.69
N THR A 211 -2.13 8.17 35.44
CA THR A 211 -3.08 9.20 35.05
C THR A 211 -4.47 8.58 34.97
N GLU A 212 -5.48 9.35 35.40
CA GLU A 212 -6.89 8.95 35.26
C GLU A 212 -7.18 8.47 33.83
N TYR A 213 -8.11 7.52 33.72
CA TYR A 213 -8.52 7.03 32.41
C TYR A 213 -9.21 8.19 31.65
N PRO A 214 -8.69 8.63 30.48
CA PRO A 214 -9.27 9.77 29.78
C PRO A 214 -10.74 9.53 29.45
N LEU A 215 -11.62 10.45 29.84
CA LEU A 215 -13.07 10.31 29.63
C LEU A 215 -13.41 10.05 28.17
N VAL A 216 -12.74 10.75 27.25
CA VAL A 216 -12.91 10.60 25.79
C VAL A 216 -12.58 9.17 25.35
N LEU A 217 -11.45 8.62 25.81
CA LEU A 217 -11.05 7.26 25.49
C LEU A 217 -12.05 6.25 26.10
N LYS A 218 -12.59 6.54 27.29
CA LYS A 218 -13.55 5.67 27.98
C LYS A 218 -14.83 5.58 27.17
N PHE A 219 -15.33 6.74 26.73
CA PHE A 219 -16.52 6.85 25.92
C PHE A 219 -16.33 6.17 24.55
N PHE A 220 -15.24 6.49 23.86
CA PHE A 220 -14.91 5.91 22.56
C PHE A 220 -14.86 4.38 22.62
N THR A 221 -14.11 3.81 23.56
CA THR A 221 -13.96 2.35 23.57
C THR A 221 -15.24 1.63 23.99
N GLN A 222 -15.99 2.17 24.96
CA GLN A 222 -17.17 1.48 25.51
C GLN A 222 -18.43 1.65 24.67
N TYR A 223 -18.68 2.84 24.13
CA TYR A 223 -19.95 3.16 23.47
C TYR A 223 -19.84 3.26 21.95
N ILE A 224 -18.63 3.32 21.40
CA ILE A 224 -18.43 3.37 19.94
C ILE A 224 -17.75 2.07 19.47
N LEU A 225 -16.54 1.79 19.96
CA LEU A 225 -15.73 0.67 19.44
C LEU A 225 -16.33 -0.70 19.72
N ILE A 226 -16.71 -1.00 20.97
CA ILE A 226 -17.29 -2.31 21.32
C ILE A 226 -18.62 -2.57 20.58
N PRO A 227 -19.61 -1.66 20.59
CA PRO A 227 -20.85 -1.87 19.84
C PRO A 227 -20.61 -2.07 18.33
N LEU A 228 -19.70 -1.29 17.73
CA LEU A 228 -19.35 -1.45 16.32
C LEU A 228 -18.72 -2.82 16.04
N LEU A 229 -17.85 -3.31 16.94
CA LEU A 229 -17.28 -4.65 16.84
C LEU A 229 -18.31 -5.77 16.96
N LEU A 230 -19.36 -5.58 17.76
CA LEU A 230 -20.47 -6.55 17.84
C LEU A 230 -21.27 -6.60 16.54
N ILE A 231 -21.60 -5.43 15.97
CA ILE A 231 -22.25 -5.34 14.65
C ILE A 231 -21.36 -5.99 13.58
N TYR A 232 -20.06 -5.71 13.62
CA TYR A 232 -19.13 -6.27 12.65
C TYR A 232 -18.99 -7.80 12.80
N ALA A 233 -18.91 -8.31 14.03
CA ALA A 233 -18.95 -9.74 14.29
C ALA A 233 -20.23 -10.36 13.69
N LEU A 234 -21.40 -9.75 13.94
CA LEU A 234 -22.67 -10.24 13.41
C LEU A 234 -22.66 -10.34 11.88
N ILE A 235 -22.13 -9.32 11.18
CA ILE A 235 -21.96 -9.35 9.72
C ILE A 235 -21.06 -10.52 9.30
N LEU A 236 -19.93 -10.74 9.99
CA LEU A 236 -19.04 -11.85 9.69
C LEU A 236 -19.70 -13.21 9.93
N TYR A 237 -20.53 -13.35 10.96
CA TYR A 237 -21.27 -14.57 11.24
C TYR A 237 -22.35 -14.85 10.18
N PHE A 238 -23.10 -13.83 9.74
CA PHE A 238 -24.02 -13.98 8.60
C PHE A 238 -23.27 -14.40 7.33
N TYR A 239 -22.11 -13.81 7.08
CA TYR A 239 -21.29 -14.14 5.94
C TYR A 239 -20.71 -15.56 6.02
N ALA A 240 -20.25 -15.98 7.20
CA ALA A 240 -19.82 -17.36 7.46
C ALA A 240 -20.98 -18.34 7.22
N GLY A 241 -22.19 -18.01 7.68
CA GLY A 241 -23.40 -18.79 7.40
C GLY A 241 -23.70 -18.89 5.90
N LYS A 242 -23.59 -17.79 5.15
CA LYS A 242 -23.73 -17.79 3.69
C LYS A 242 -22.73 -18.72 3.01
N ILE A 243 -21.48 -18.76 3.48
CA ILE A 243 -20.44 -19.66 2.95
C ILE A 243 -20.80 -21.11 3.24
N LEU A 244 -21.26 -21.43 4.45
CA LEU A 244 -21.65 -22.78 4.83
C LEU A 244 -22.87 -23.28 4.04
N ILE A 245 -23.86 -22.42 3.78
CA ILE A 245 -25.06 -22.78 3.01
C ILE A 245 -24.71 -23.02 1.53
N ASN A 246 -23.93 -22.11 0.92
CA ASN A 246 -23.63 -22.18 -0.52
C ASN A 246 -22.45 -23.12 -0.84
N TRP A 247 -21.71 -23.57 0.18
CA TRP A 247 -20.47 -24.33 0.05
C TRP A 247 -19.45 -23.70 -0.90
N GLN A 248 -19.49 -22.37 -1.02
CA GLN A 248 -18.66 -21.61 -1.95
C GLN A 248 -17.88 -20.55 -1.19
N LEU A 249 -16.55 -20.69 -1.20
CA LEU A 249 -15.67 -19.69 -0.63
C LEU A 249 -15.50 -18.52 -1.62
N PRO A 250 -15.90 -17.30 -1.24
CA PRO A 250 -15.79 -16.13 -2.10
C PRO A 250 -14.33 -15.73 -2.31
N ARG A 251 -14.06 -15.08 -3.45
CA ARG A 251 -12.70 -14.74 -3.86
C ARG A 251 -12.08 -13.69 -2.92
N GLY A 252 -11.11 -14.12 -2.11
CA GLY A 252 -9.99 -13.30 -1.59
C GLY A 252 -10.27 -12.33 -0.43
N TRP A 253 -11.52 -11.93 -0.18
CA TRP A 253 -11.82 -10.91 0.86
C TRP A 253 -11.96 -11.46 2.28
N VAL A 254 -12.31 -12.74 2.43
CA VAL A 254 -12.69 -13.35 3.71
C VAL A 254 -11.59 -13.21 4.77
N SER A 255 -10.34 -13.53 4.39
CA SER A 255 -9.22 -13.51 5.32
C SER A 255 -8.95 -12.11 5.88
N TYR A 256 -8.99 -11.07 5.03
CA TYR A 256 -8.75 -9.69 5.46
C TYR A 256 -9.81 -9.20 6.44
N LEU A 257 -11.08 -9.54 6.20
CA LEU A 257 -12.18 -9.13 7.07
C LEU A 257 -12.05 -9.74 8.48
N ILE A 258 -11.71 -11.03 8.56
CA ILE A 258 -11.52 -11.73 9.82
C ILE A 258 -10.29 -11.20 10.57
N LEU A 259 -9.18 -10.97 9.86
CA LEU A 259 -7.97 -10.40 10.45
C LEU A 259 -8.23 -8.99 11.02
N ALA A 260 -8.95 -8.13 10.28
CA ALA A 260 -9.32 -6.80 10.74
C ALA A 260 -10.18 -6.86 12.03
N TYR A 261 -11.16 -7.77 12.07
CA TYR A 261 -11.97 -7.99 13.27
C TYR A 261 -11.12 -8.43 14.46
N ALA A 262 -10.22 -9.39 14.25
CA ALA A 262 -9.34 -9.91 15.30
C ALA A 262 -8.42 -8.81 15.86
N ILE A 263 -7.77 -8.03 14.99
CA ILE A 263 -6.87 -6.94 15.40
C ILE A 263 -7.63 -5.87 16.18
N LEU A 264 -8.77 -5.39 15.65
CA LEU A 264 -9.58 -4.37 16.32
C LEU A 264 -10.16 -4.86 17.64
N GLY A 265 -10.57 -6.12 17.72
CA GLY A 265 -11.07 -6.73 18.94
C GLY A 265 -10.00 -6.90 20.02
N ILE A 266 -8.78 -7.32 19.63
CA ILE A 266 -7.63 -7.36 20.55
C ILE A 266 -7.29 -5.94 21.04
N LEU A 267 -7.30 -4.94 20.16
CA LEU A 267 -7.07 -3.54 20.53
C LEU A 267 -8.14 -3.04 21.51
N ALA A 268 -9.42 -3.35 21.28
CA ALA A 268 -10.50 -3.01 22.20
C ALA A 268 -10.30 -3.68 23.57
N VAL A 269 -9.91 -4.96 23.60
CA VAL A 269 -9.57 -5.67 24.83
C VAL A 269 -8.42 -5.00 25.59
N LEU A 270 -7.37 -4.58 24.89
CA LEU A 270 -6.23 -3.88 25.49
C LEU A 270 -6.62 -2.53 26.08
N LEU A 271 -7.42 -1.74 25.37
CA LEU A 271 -7.85 -0.41 25.83
C LEU A 271 -8.71 -0.50 27.10
N VAL A 272 -9.63 -1.47 27.16
CA VAL A 272 -10.56 -1.60 28.29
C VAL A 272 -9.99 -2.40 29.47
N HIS A 273 -8.74 -2.88 29.38
CA HIS A 273 -8.13 -3.76 30.38
C HIS A 273 -8.32 -3.33 31.86
N PRO A 274 -8.00 -2.09 32.28
CA PRO A 274 -8.18 -1.68 33.69
C PRO A 274 -9.65 -1.45 34.06
N LEU A 275 -10.49 -1.08 33.10
CA LEU A 275 -11.92 -0.84 33.31
C LEU A 275 -12.70 -2.14 33.61
N ARG A 276 -12.07 -3.32 33.47
CA ARG A 276 -12.64 -4.61 33.86
C ARG A 276 -12.87 -4.73 35.38
N GLN A 277 -12.06 -4.02 36.17
CA GLN A 277 -12.07 -4.07 37.64
C GLN A 277 -13.06 -3.08 38.26
N GLU A 278 -13.51 -2.05 37.51
CA GLU A 278 -14.60 -1.16 37.94
C GLU A 278 -15.93 -1.95 37.96
N ALA A 279 -16.64 -1.92 39.08
CA ALA A 279 -17.84 -2.73 39.34
C ALA A 279 -19.04 -2.38 38.42
N ASP A 280 -19.06 -1.19 37.82
CA ASP A 280 -20.25 -0.61 37.20
C ASP A 280 -20.60 -1.09 35.78
N LYS A 281 -19.79 -1.97 35.13
CA LYS A 281 -19.96 -2.22 33.68
C LYS A 281 -19.86 -3.69 33.27
N SER A 282 -20.95 -4.44 33.52
CA SER A 282 -21.09 -5.87 33.20
C SER A 282 -20.79 -6.23 31.73
N TRP A 283 -21.21 -5.41 30.75
CA TRP A 283 -21.03 -5.75 29.32
C TRP A 283 -19.57 -5.69 28.84
N VAL A 284 -18.75 -4.85 29.45
CA VAL A 284 -17.32 -4.71 29.11
C VAL A 284 -16.56 -5.98 29.51
N ARG A 285 -16.87 -6.48 30.71
CA ARG A 285 -16.32 -7.72 31.25
C ARG A 285 -16.80 -8.91 30.42
N LEU A 286 -18.08 -8.89 30.03
CA LEU A 286 -18.67 -9.90 29.16
C LEU A 286 -17.99 -9.95 27.78
N PHE A 287 -17.87 -8.81 27.08
CA PHE A 287 -17.19 -8.70 25.79
C PHE A 287 -15.76 -9.24 25.90
N SER A 288 -15.01 -8.78 26.90
CA SER A 288 -13.63 -9.20 27.14
C SER A 288 -13.46 -10.72 27.33
N LYS A 289 -14.44 -11.38 27.95
CA LYS A 289 -14.43 -12.83 28.18
C LYS A 289 -14.87 -13.60 26.94
N ILE A 290 -15.93 -13.14 26.27
CA ILE A 290 -16.56 -13.84 25.13
C ILE A 290 -15.78 -13.64 23.83
N PHE A 291 -15.08 -12.52 23.66
CA PHE A 291 -14.39 -12.16 22.42
C PHE A 291 -13.50 -13.29 21.87
N TYR A 292 -12.68 -13.91 22.72
CA TYR A 292 -11.81 -15.01 22.28
C TYR A 292 -12.59 -16.27 21.89
N PHE A 293 -13.74 -16.54 22.49
CA PHE A 293 -14.63 -17.64 22.08
C PHE A 293 -15.32 -17.34 20.75
N THR A 294 -15.78 -16.11 20.54
CA THR A 294 -16.36 -15.67 19.25
C THR A 294 -15.33 -15.65 18.11
N LEU A 295 -14.05 -15.72 18.43
CA LEU A 295 -12.98 -15.81 17.43
C LEU A 295 -12.81 -17.25 16.90
N ILE A 296 -13.25 -18.28 17.62
CA ILE A 296 -13.04 -19.70 17.25
C ILE A 296 -13.64 -20.01 15.87
N PRO A 297 -14.95 -19.78 15.60
CA PRO A 297 -15.53 -20.14 14.30
C PRO A 297 -14.92 -19.33 13.15
N LEU A 298 -14.59 -18.07 13.44
CA LEU A 298 -13.95 -17.18 12.47
C LEU A 298 -12.52 -17.63 12.14
N LEU A 299 -11.76 -18.16 13.10
CA LEU A 299 -10.43 -18.73 12.83
C LEU A 299 -10.52 -20.01 12.01
N VAL A 300 -11.50 -20.87 12.26
CA VAL A 300 -11.74 -22.07 11.41
C VAL A 300 -11.99 -21.64 9.96
N LEU A 301 -12.83 -20.62 9.77
CA LEU A 301 -13.09 -20.06 8.46
C LEU A 301 -11.83 -19.41 7.84
N LEU A 302 -11.02 -18.71 8.64
CA LEU A 302 -9.77 -18.09 8.19
C LEU A 302 -8.77 -19.14 7.69
N PHE A 303 -8.57 -20.23 8.45
CA PHE A 303 -7.73 -21.35 8.04
C PHE A 303 -8.25 -22.02 6.76
N THR A 304 -9.55 -22.29 6.70
CA THR A 304 -10.18 -22.86 5.50
C THR A 304 -9.96 -21.97 4.27
N ALA A 305 -10.06 -20.65 4.45
CA ALA A 305 -9.90 -19.69 3.37
C ALA A 305 -8.46 -19.62 2.86
N ILE A 306 -7.47 -19.58 3.76
CA ILE A 306 -6.06 -19.47 3.37
C ILE A 306 -5.52 -20.80 2.83
N PHE A 307 -5.90 -21.94 3.41
CA PHE A 307 -5.44 -23.25 2.92
C PHE A 307 -6.00 -23.57 1.54
N THR A 308 -7.25 -23.22 1.23
CA THR A 308 -7.79 -23.36 -0.14
C THR A 308 -6.92 -22.60 -1.16
N ARG A 309 -6.40 -21.42 -0.81
CA ARG A 309 -5.50 -20.64 -1.68
C ARG A 309 -4.10 -21.24 -1.78
N ILE A 310 -3.59 -21.81 -0.70
CA ILE A 310 -2.27 -22.45 -0.69
C ILE A 310 -2.30 -23.74 -1.51
N VAL A 311 -3.35 -24.55 -1.37
CA VAL A 311 -3.51 -25.79 -2.16
C VAL A 311 -3.63 -25.47 -3.65
N ALA A 312 -4.34 -24.40 -4.01
CA ALA A 312 -4.56 -24.05 -5.41
C ALA A 312 -3.33 -23.41 -6.12
N TYR A 313 -2.43 -22.77 -5.38
CA TYR A 313 -1.42 -21.88 -5.98
C TYR A 313 -0.05 -21.90 -5.29
N GLY A 314 0.14 -22.74 -4.26
CA GLY A 314 1.31 -22.76 -3.39
C GLY A 314 1.44 -21.56 -2.43
N TYR A 315 2.53 -21.55 -1.67
CA TYR A 315 2.90 -20.44 -0.79
C TYR A 315 3.52 -19.27 -1.58
N THR A 316 3.12 -18.06 -1.21
CA THR A 316 3.75 -16.79 -1.55
C THR A 316 3.94 -15.97 -0.27
N GLU A 317 4.75 -14.91 -0.28
CA GLU A 317 5.01 -14.12 0.94
C GLU A 317 3.72 -13.57 1.57
N PRO A 318 2.73 -13.01 0.83
CA PRO A 318 1.44 -12.62 1.40
C PRO A 318 0.70 -13.77 2.09
N ARG A 319 0.61 -14.94 1.43
CA ARG A 319 -0.10 -16.10 1.99
C ARG A 319 0.61 -16.65 3.22
N TYR A 320 1.95 -16.63 3.21
CA TYR A 320 2.76 -16.98 4.36
C TYR A 320 2.45 -16.09 5.57
N TYR A 321 2.42 -14.76 5.40
CA TYR A 321 2.10 -13.84 6.49
C TYR A 321 0.66 -14.00 6.99
N VAL A 322 -0.32 -14.29 6.11
CA VAL A 322 -1.69 -14.60 6.54
C VAL A 322 -1.71 -15.87 7.40
N VAL A 323 -1.02 -16.94 7.00
CA VAL A 323 -0.92 -18.16 7.82
C VAL A 323 -0.24 -17.87 9.16
N LEU A 324 0.90 -17.17 9.14
CA LEU A 324 1.65 -16.82 10.35
C LEU A 324 0.77 -16.06 11.34
N VAL A 325 0.06 -15.03 10.90
CA VAL A 325 -0.85 -14.24 11.74
C VAL A 325 -2.04 -15.08 12.19
N SER A 326 -2.56 -15.97 11.35
CA SER A 326 -3.65 -16.90 11.73
C SER A 326 -3.23 -17.86 12.84
N VAL A 327 -2.03 -18.43 12.73
CA VAL A 327 -1.44 -19.30 13.76
C VAL A 327 -1.17 -18.51 15.03
N TRP A 328 -0.59 -17.31 14.92
CA TRP A 328 -0.38 -16.42 16.05
C TRP A 328 -1.70 -16.07 16.76
N LEU A 329 -2.76 -15.74 16.01
CA LEU A 329 -4.10 -15.48 16.56
C LEU A 329 -4.67 -16.70 17.28
N ALA A 330 -4.48 -17.90 16.73
CA ALA A 330 -4.88 -19.14 17.40
C ALA A 330 -4.11 -19.34 18.72
N VAL A 331 -2.80 -19.07 18.75
CA VAL A 331 -1.99 -19.13 19.96
C VAL A 331 -2.46 -18.10 21.00
N VAL A 332 -2.72 -16.85 20.58
CA VAL A 332 -3.26 -15.80 21.45
C VAL A 332 -4.63 -16.21 22.02
N MET A 333 -5.52 -16.71 21.17
CA MET A 333 -6.83 -17.19 21.57
C MET A 333 -6.73 -18.31 22.61
N VAL A 334 -5.95 -19.36 22.33
CA VAL A 334 -5.76 -20.49 23.25
C VAL A 334 -5.15 -20.02 24.58
N TYR A 335 -4.18 -19.10 24.53
CA TYR A 335 -3.56 -18.52 25.71
C TYR A 335 -4.58 -17.80 26.60
N PHE A 336 -5.39 -16.89 26.06
CA PHE A 336 -6.38 -16.14 26.86
C PHE A 336 -7.58 -16.98 27.32
N ILE A 337 -7.91 -18.05 26.61
CA ILE A 337 -8.96 -18.99 27.04
C ILE A 337 -8.45 -19.92 28.17
N SER A 338 -7.23 -20.45 28.03
CA SER A 338 -6.74 -21.55 28.88
C SER A 338 -5.97 -21.06 30.11
N VAL A 339 -5.30 -19.90 30.03
CA VAL A 339 -4.42 -19.41 31.10
C VAL A 339 -5.19 -18.51 32.08
N ARG A 340 -5.42 -19.01 33.31
CA ARG A 340 -6.18 -18.29 34.36
C ARG A 340 -5.61 -16.92 34.73
N LYS A 341 -4.28 -16.76 34.71
CA LYS A 341 -3.57 -15.50 35.00
C LYS A 341 -2.87 -14.99 33.73
N SER A 342 -3.64 -14.85 32.65
CA SER A 342 -3.13 -14.32 31.37
C SER A 342 -2.63 -12.89 31.53
N THR A 343 -1.47 -12.58 30.95
CA THR A 343 -0.98 -11.20 30.83
C THR A 343 -1.15 -10.61 29.43
N ILE A 344 -1.54 -9.34 29.35
CA ILE A 344 -1.63 -8.57 28.10
C ILE A 344 -0.27 -8.33 27.43
N LYS A 345 0.84 -8.46 28.17
CA LYS A 345 2.21 -8.42 27.63
C LYS A 345 2.44 -9.51 26.57
N PHE A 346 1.71 -10.61 26.66
CA PHE A 346 1.82 -11.73 25.74
C PHE A 346 1.56 -11.33 24.30
N ILE A 347 0.61 -10.42 24.04
CA ILE A 347 0.17 -10.03 22.69
C ILE A 347 1.35 -9.44 21.89
N PRO A 348 1.95 -8.30 22.30
CA PRO A 348 3.03 -7.72 21.52
C PRO A 348 4.33 -8.55 21.55
N VAL A 349 4.63 -9.22 22.68
CA VAL A 349 5.84 -10.06 22.77
C VAL A 349 5.75 -11.27 21.82
N SER A 350 4.64 -11.99 21.84
CA SER A 350 4.46 -13.16 20.96
C SER A 350 4.41 -12.75 19.49
N LEU A 351 3.73 -11.65 19.15
CA LEU A 351 3.69 -11.16 17.77
C LEU A 351 5.09 -10.75 17.28
N PHE A 352 5.89 -10.15 18.16
CA PHE A 352 7.28 -9.82 17.85
C PHE A 352 8.12 -11.08 17.55
N ILE A 353 7.98 -12.12 18.37
CA ILE A 353 8.67 -13.41 18.17
C ILE A 353 8.23 -14.07 16.85
N PHE A 354 6.93 -14.10 16.55
CA PHE A 354 6.40 -14.64 15.30
C PHE A 354 6.91 -13.87 14.07
N GLY A 355 6.94 -12.54 14.13
CA GLY A 355 7.48 -11.72 13.04
C GLY A 355 8.99 -11.89 12.87
N LEU A 356 9.77 -11.96 13.96
CA LEU A 356 11.19 -12.29 13.88
C LEU A 356 11.43 -13.68 13.27
N PHE A 357 10.63 -14.67 13.66
CA PHE A 357 10.66 -16.00 13.07
C PHE A 357 10.42 -15.94 11.56
N ALA A 358 9.42 -15.17 11.11
CA ALA A 358 9.10 -15.00 9.71
C ALA A 358 10.21 -14.32 8.88
N LEU A 359 11.03 -13.45 9.49
CA LEU A 359 12.11 -12.75 8.81
C LEU A 359 13.41 -13.54 8.79
N VAL A 360 13.80 -14.13 9.92
CA VAL A 360 15.19 -14.59 10.14
C VAL A 360 15.31 -16.10 10.23
N PHE A 361 14.24 -16.84 10.57
CA PHE A 361 14.38 -18.27 10.84
C PHE A 361 14.88 -19.03 9.60
N PRO A 362 16.00 -19.78 9.70
CA PRO A 362 16.55 -20.49 8.55
C PRO A 362 15.51 -21.45 7.96
N TYR A 363 15.45 -21.54 6.63
CA TYR A 363 14.57 -22.45 5.87
C TYR A 363 13.05 -22.22 5.98
N LEU A 364 12.55 -21.69 7.11
CA LEU A 364 11.13 -21.43 7.36
C LEU A 364 10.73 -19.95 7.26
N ASN A 365 11.67 -19.01 7.11
CA ASN A 365 11.33 -17.61 6.84
C ASN A 365 10.47 -17.47 5.57
N ALA A 366 9.73 -16.35 5.50
CA ALA A 366 8.75 -16.08 4.46
C ALA A 366 9.32 -16.24 3.04
N SER A 367 10.54 -15.76 2.81
CA SER A 367 11.20 -15.86 1.50
C SER A 367 11.55 -17.30 1.15
N SER A 368 12.15 -18.06 2.07
CA SER A 368 12.60 -19.43 1.84
C SER A 368 11.44 -20.38 1.56
N VAL A 369 10.35 -20.27 2.34
CA VAL A 369 9.14 -21.09 2.13
C VAL A 369 8.49 -20.77 0.80
N SER A 370 8.36 -19.49 0.46
CA SER A 370 7.70 -19.08 -0.78
C SER A 370 8.50 -19.46 -2.02
N ILE A 371 9.82 -19.24 -2.03
CA ILE A 371 10.70 -19.68 -3.13
C ILE A 371 10.61 -21.19 -3.33
N ARG A 372 10.70 -21.97 -2.24
CA ARG A 372 10.65 -23.43 -2.31
C ARG A 372 9.31 -23.92 -2.83
N SER A 373 8.20 -23.36 -2.33
CA SER A 373 6.87 -23.72 -2.81
C SER A 373 6.70 -23.37 -4.28
N GLN A 374 7.02 -22.15 -4.71
CA GLN A 374 6.86 -21.74 -6.11
C GLN A 374 7.77 -22.54 -7.06
N LYS A 375 8.96 -22.96 -6.60
CA LYS A 375 9.81 -23.89 -7.35
C LYS A 375 9.16 -25.27 -7.52
N ASN A 376 8.55 -25.82 -6.47
CA ASN A 376 7.87 -27.11 -6.55
C ASN A 376 6.65 -27.03 -7.47
N GLU A 377 5.80 -26.01 -7.29
CA GLU A 377 4.63 -25.78 -8.14
C GLU A 377 5.02 -25.60 -9.62
N LEU A 378 6.12 -24.89 -9.91
CA LEU A 378 6.64 -24.77 -11.28
C LEU A 378 7.04 -26.14 -11.85
N ASN A 379 7.79 -26.94 -11.08
CA ASN A 379 8.19 -28.28 -11.53
C ASN A 379 6.99 -29.20 -11.74
N ASP A 380 5.99 -29.12 -10.85
CA ASP A 380 4.79 -29.94 -10.94
C ASP A 380 3.97 -29.58 -12.17
N LEU A 381 3.78 -28.28 -12.46
CA LEU A 381 3.12 -27.82 -13.70
C LEU A 381 3.87 -28.25 -14.97
N LEU A 382 5.20 -28.15 -14.97
CA LEU A 382 6.02 -28.57 -16.11
C LEU A 382 5.92 -30.07 -16.35
N ARG A 383 5.87 -30.87 -15.28
CA ARG A 383 5.75 -32.34 -15.38
C ARG A 383 4.35 -32.79 -15.76
N SER A 384 3.31 -32.24 -15.13
CA SER A 384 1.92 -32.63 -15.37
C SER A 384 1.45 -32.31 -16.78
N ASN A 385 2.05 -31.29 -17.41
CA ASN A 385 1.77 -30.90 -18.80
C ASN A 385 2.85 -31.42 -19.77
N GLU A 386 3.79 -32.24 -19.28
CA GLU A 386 4.88 -32.84 -20.05
C GLU A 386 5.70 -31.83 -20.88
N LEU A 387 5.91 -30.63 -20.34
CA LEU A 387 6.59 -29.52 -21.00
C LEU A 387 8.12 -29.57 -20.83
N ILE A 388 8.67 -30.70 -20.35
CA ILE A 388 10.11 -30.87 -20.11
C ILE A 388 10.71 -31.66 -21.26
N SER A 389 11.70 -31.08 -21.95
CA SER A 389 12.55 -31.74 -22.94
C SER A 389 14.00 -31.74 -22.45
N GLY A 390 14.46 -32.90 -21.95
CA GLY A 390 15.75 -33.04 -21.29
C GLY A 390 15.83 -32.23 -19.99
N THR A 391 16.61 -31.15 -19.98
CA THR A 391 16.75 -30.23 -18.84
C THR A 391 16.01 -28.90 -19.02
N THR A 392 15.37 -28.69 -20.19
CA THR A 392 14.77 -27.40 -20.57
C THR A 392 13.27 -27.53 -20.86
N ILE A 393 12.58 -26.40 -20.85
CA ILE A 393 11.16 -26.30 -21.20
C ILE A 393 11.01 -26.39 -22.73
N ASP A 394 10.10 -27.24 -23.20
CA ASP A 394 9.65 -27.28 -24.58
C ASP A 394 8.52 -26.27 -24.79
N PHE A 395 8.89 -25.10 -25.31
CA PHE A 395 7.96 -24.00 -25.60
C PHE A 395 7.17 -24.18 -26.91
N GLU A 396 7.50 -25.17 -27.73
CA GLU A 396 6.80 -25.48 -28.98
C GLU A 396 5.65 -26.48 -28.75
N ARG A 397 5.69 -27.19 -27.63
CA ARG A 397 4.65 -28.13 -27.22
C ARG A 397 3.31 -27.42 -27.01
N LYS A 398 2.24 -28.03 -27.54
CA LYS A 398 0.88 -27.52 -27.40
C LYS A 398 0.48 -27.49 -25.92
N THR A 399 0.12 -26.32 -25.40
CA THR A 399 -0.26 -26.13 -23.99
C THR A 399 -1.45 -25.20 -23.82
N ALA A 400 -2.12 -25.27 -22.67
CA ALA A 400 -3.17 -24.35 -22.31
C ALA A 400 -2.59 -22.94 -22.05
N ASP A 401 -3.30 -21.89 -22.48
CA ASP A 401 -2.94 -20.49 -22.22
C ASP A 401 -2.83 -20.16 -20.71
N THR A 402 -3.72 -20.73 -19.91
CA THR A 402 -3.70 -20.62 -18.43
C THR A 402 -2.45 -21.26 -17.83
N VAL A 403 -2.05 -22.43 -18.32
CA VAL A 403 -0.81 -23.11 -17.88
C VAL A 403 0.43 -22.32 -18.29
N ALA A 404 0.47 -21.79 -19.52
CA ALA A 404 1.58 -20.96 -19.99
C ALA A 404 1.72 -19.66 -19.16
N THR A 405 0.58 -19.04 -18.82
CA THR A 405 0.55 -17.86 -17.95
C THR A 405 1.04 -18.19 -16.55
N GLU A 406 0.56 -19.28 -15.96
CA GLU A 406 0.97 -19.67 -14.61
C GLU A 406 2.47 -20.04 -14.53
N ILE A 407 3.01 -20.74 -15.52
CA ILE A 407 4.45 -21.03 -15.62
C ILE A 407 5.26 -19.73 -15.72
N SER A 408 4.81 -18.81 -16.57
CA SER A 408 5.47 -17.51 -16.78
C SER A 408 5.46 -16.65 -15.51
N ASP A 409 4.34 -16.62 -14.78
CA ASP A 409 4.21 -15.96 -13.47
C ASP A 409 5.20 -16.53 -12.46
N LYS A 410 5.29 -17.86 -12.35
CA LYS A 410 6.23 -18.52 -11.42
C LYS A 410 7.69 -18.27 -11.79
N MET A 411 8.05 -18.27 -13.08
CA MET A 411 9.40 -17.95 -13.53
C MET A 411 9.79 -16.49 -13.26
N ALA A 412 8.87 -15.54 -13.51
CA ALA A 412 9.07 -14.13 -13.17
C ALA A 412 9.20 -13.93 -11.65
N TYR A 413 8.31 -14.57 -10.87
CA TYR A 413 8.37 -14.57 -9.42
C TYR A 413 9.73 -15.06 -8.92
N LEU A 414 10.19 -16.24 -9.35
CA LEU A 414 11.48 -16.81 -8.93
C LEU A 414 12.65 -15.90 -9.33
N SER A 415 12.62 -15.31 -10.52
CA SER A 415 13.65 -14.38 -11.01
C SER A 415 13.82 -13.17 -10.09
N ASP A 416 12.72 -12.57 -9.65
CA ASP A 416 12.73 -11.41 -8.74
C ASP A 416 13.22 -11.74 -7.33
N ARG A 417 13.14 -13.02 -6.94
CA ARG A 417 13.61 -13.50 -5.64
C ARG A 417 15.05 -14.03 -5.69
N GLY A 418 15.78 -13.71 -6.75
CA GLY A 418 17.20 -14.05 -6.90
C GLY A 418 17.45 -15.45 -7.46
N GLN A 419 16.42 -16.15 -7.96
CA GLN A 419 16.54 -17.47 -8.58
C GLN A 419 16.74 -17.39 -10.10
N LYS A 420 17.34 -16.31 -10.61
CA LYS A 420 17.58 -16.08 -12.05
C LYS A 420 18.37 -17.22 -12.68
N THR A 421 19.41 -17.75 -12.01
CA THR A 421 20.22 -18.87 -12.52
C THR A 421 19.40 -20.15 -12.69
N LEU A 422 18.51 -20.45 -11.73
CA LEU A 422 17.59 -21.58 -11.83
C LEU A 422 16.66 -21.41 -13.02
N VAL A 423 16.03 -20.25 -13.15
CA VAL A 423 15.10 -19.97 -14.27
C VAL A 423 15.81 -20.05 -15.62
N LEU A 424 17.00 -19.47 -15.75
CA LEU A 424 17.79 -19.54 -16.98
C LEU A 424 18.17 -20.98 -17.36
N SER A 425 18.48 -21.84 -16.38
CA SER A 425 18.81 -23.25 -16.64
C SER A 425 17.64 -24.05 -17.25
N LEU A 426 16.40 -23.58 -17.07
CA LEU A 426 15.20 -24.18 -17.65
C LEU A 426 14.94 -23.72 -19.09
N LEU A 427 15.63 -22.69 -19.58
CA LEU A 427 15.44 -22.17 -20.93
C LEU A 427 16.42 -22.84 -21.92
N PRO A 428 16.02 -23.06 -23.19
CA PRO A 428 16.97 -23.47 -24.20
C PRO A 428 18.03 -22.38 -24.47
N PRO A 429 19.23 -22.73 -24.96
CA PRO A 429 20.38 -21.81 -25.03
C PRO A 429 20.12 -20.50 -25.79
N LYS A 430 19.29 -20.55 -26.85
CA LYS A 430 18.92 -19.37 -27.64
C LYS A 430 18.14 -18.35 -26.79
N GLN A 431 17.12 -18.82 -26.07
CA GLN A 431 16.25 -18.00 -25.21
C GLN A 431 16.98 -17.50 -23.97
N GLN A 432 17.99 -18.22 -23.46
CA GLN A 432 18.80 -17.76 -22.32
C GLN A 432 19.46 -16.41 -22.60
N HIS A 433 19.95 -16.18 -23.83
CA HIS A 433 20.59 -14.92 -24.18
C HIS A 433 19.58 -13.76 -24.19
N GLU A 434 18.38 -13.98 -24.73
CA GLU A 434 17.31 -12.98 -24.81
C GLU A 434 16.84 -12.57 -23.41
N ILE A 435 16.54 -13.53 -22.54
CA ILE A 435 16.09 -13.26 -21.17
C ILE A 435 17.20 -12.65 -20.30
N ARG A 436 18.47 -13.04 -20.50
CA ARG A 436 19.59 -12.42 -19.78
C ARG A 436 19.70 -10.92 -20.08
N LYS A 437 19.40 -10.49 -21.32
CA LYS A 437 19.34 -9.05 -21.65
C LYS A 437 18.17 -8.38 -20.94
N ALA A 438 17.01 -9.03 -20.88
CA ALA A 438 15.84 -8.47 -20.21
C ALA A 438 16.01 -8.29 -18.70
N TYR A 439 16.72 -9.20 -18.03
CA TYR A 439 17.06 -9.03 -16.61
C TYR A 439 17.83 -7.75 -16.29
N THR A 440 18.46 -7.13 -17.29
CA THR A 440 19.20 -5.87 -17.09
C THR A 440 18.33 -4.62 -17.24
N LYS A 441 17.11 -4.73 -17.79
CA LYS A 441 16.30 -3.58 -18.24
C LYS A 441 14.86 -3.57 -17.72
N GLU A 442 14.27 -4.71 -17.38
CA GLU A 442 12.82 -4.85 -17.32
C GLU A 442 12.24 -5.08 -15.91
N THR A 443 10.98 -4.68 -15.71
CA THR A 443 10.19 -4.89 -14.48
C THR A 443 9.52 -6.27 -14.45
N HIS A 444 8.97 -6.69 -13.30
CA HIS A 444 8.29 -7.99 -13.11
C HIS A 444 7.26 -8.30 -14.20
N TYR A 445 6.36 -7.36 -14.48
CA TYR A 445 5.30 -7.55 -15.49
C TYR A 445 5.87 -7.78 -16.89
N ILE A 446 6.91 -7.02 -17.25
CA ILE A 446 7.53 -7.15 -18.57
C ILE A 446 8.27 -8.49 -18.67
N LEU A 447 8.93 -8.91 -17.59
CA LEU A 447 9.60 -10.20 -17.52
C LEU A 447 8.61 -11.38 -17.64
N GLN A 448 7.46 -11.29 -16.98
CA GLN A 448 6.36 -12.26 -17.08
C GLN A 448 5.85 -12.37 -18.52
N GLN A 449 5.61 -11.24 -19.19
CA GLN A 449 5.18 -11.22 -20.60
C GLN A 449 6.24 -11.82 -21.53
N GLN A 450 7.52 -11.56 -21.29
CA GLN A 450 8.59 -12.16 -22.10
C GLN A 450 8.72 -13.66 -21.92
N PHE A 451 8.43 -14.20 -20.75
CA PHE A 451 8.32 -15.65 -20.58
C PHE A 451 7.10 -16.21 -21.30
N LEU A 452 5.97 -15.50 -21.25
CA LEU A 452 4.73 -15.92 -21.89
C LEU A 452 4.88 -15.98 -23.42
N THR A 453 5.56 -15.00 -24.02
CA THR A 453 5.80 -14.95 -25.47
C THR A 453 6.69 -16.08 -26.00
N LEU A 454 7.40 -16.81 -25.12
CA LEU A 454 8.14 -18.00 -25.51
C LEU A 454 7.20 -19.13 -25.93
N PHE A 455 6.02 -19.25 -25.31
CA PHE A 455 5.04 -20.29 -25.63
C PHE A 455 4.32 -19.99 -26.95
N LYS A 456 4.72 -20.67 -28.03
CA LYS A 456 4.21 -20.39 -29.38
C LYS A 456 2.91 -21.12 -29.70
N ASN A 457 2.66 -22.24 -29.04
CA ASN A 457 1.57 -23.15 -29.35
C ASN A 457 0.58 -23.23 -28.17
N THR A 458 -0.10 -22.13 -27.88
CA THR A 458 -1.12 -22.08 -26.82
C THR A 458 -2.52 -22.22 -27.39
N TYR A 459 -3.38 -22.98 -26.71
CA TYR A 459 -4.82 -22.97 -26.97
C TYR A 459 -5.56 -22.30 -25.81
N LYS A 460 -6.62 -21.54 -26.15
CA LYS A 460 -7.41 -20.83 -25.14
C LYS A 460 -8.26 -21.80 -24.34
N THR A 461 -8.10 -21.80 -23.02
CA THR A 461 -8.92 -22.59 -22.09
C THR A 461 -10.14 -21.84 -21.60
N ILE A 462 -10.14 -20.51 -21.71
CA ILE A 462 -11.31 -19.66 -21.46
C ILE A 462 -11.87 -19.23 -22.81
N SER A 463 -13.13 -19.58 -23.08
CA SER A 463 -13.84 -19.12 -24.27
C SER A 463 -13.88 -17.58 -24.26
N PRO A 464 -13.59 -16.87 -25.38
CA PRO A 464 -13.59 -15.40 -25.47
C PRO A 464 -14.98 -14.77 -25.33
N THR A 465 -15.95 -15.47 -24.75
CA THR A 465 -17.32 -15.01 -24.55
C THR A 465 -17.49 -13.99 -23.41
N ASP A 466 -16.51 -13.83 -22.51
CA ASP A 466 -16.63 -12.91 -21.36
C ASP A 466 -15.78 -11.62 -21.45
N SER A 467 -14.96 -11.47 -22.49
CA SER A 467 -14.23 -10.23 -22.76
C SER A 467 -13.99 -10.02 -24.26
N GLN A 468 -14.98 -9.46 -24.96
CA GLN A 468 -14.76 -8.96 -26.32
C GLN A 468 -14.19 -7.55 -26.25
N ARG A 469 -12.93 -7.39 -26.64
CA ARG A 469 -12.31 -6.09 -26.88
C ARG A 469 -12.41 -5.73 -28.36
N VAL A 470 -12.97 -4.57 -28.65
CA VAL A 470 -13.05 -3.98 -29.99
C VAL A 470 -12.25 -2.70 -29.97
N GLU A 471 -11.18 -2.62 -30.74
CA GLU A 471 -10.36 -1.42 -30.87
C GLU A 471 -10.62 -0.76 -32.21
N ILE A 472 -11.18 0.43 -32.22
CA ILE A 472 -11.43 1.23 -33.42
C ILE A 472 -10.34 2.29 -33.48
N ILE A 473 -9.46 2.19 -34.46
CA ILE A 473 -8.25 3.02 -34.57
C ILE A 473 -8.29 3.79 -35.88
N ALA A 474 -7.94 5.08 -35.84
CA ALA A 474 -7.80 5.88 -37.06
C ALA A 474 -6.50 5.52 -37.80
N GLU A 475 -6.52 5.49 -39.13
CA GLU A 475 -5.29 5.38 -39.91
C GLU A 475 -4.40 6.60 -39.69
N PRO A 476 -3.07 6.42 -39.51
CA PRO A 476 -2.15 7.54 -39.50
C PRO A 476 -2.20 8.24 -40.86
N HIS A 477 -2.77 9.43 -40.89
CA HIS A 477 -2.80 10.27 -42.08
C HIS A 477 -2.43 11.71 -41.73
N LEU A 478 -1.79 12.39 -42.68
CA LEU A 478 -1.40 13.77 -42.52
C LEU A 478 -2.65 14.65 -42.73
N GLN A 479 -2.97 15.50 -41.76
CA GLN A 479 -4.13 16.38 -41.85
C GLN A 479 -3.70 17.84 -41.81
N ALA A 480 -4.13 18.60 -42.82
CA ALA A 480 -3.93 20.05 -42.83
C ALA A 480 -4.75 20.68 -41.70
N ILE A 481 -4.08 21.51 -40.89
CA ILE A 481 -4.70 22.30 -39.82
C ILE A 481 -5.06 23.72 -40.27
N GLU A 482 -4.90 24.00 -41.57
CA GLU A 482 -5.19 25.30 -42.17
C GLU A 482 -6.66 25.69 -41.95
N GLY A 483 -6.88 26.91 -41.45
CA GLY A 483 -8.21 27.43 -41.13
C GLY A 483 -8.68 27.21 -39.68
N TYR A 484 -7.90 26.55 -38.83
CA TYR A 484 -8.15 26.50 -37.38
C TYR A 484 -7.19 27.43 -36.64
N ASP A 485 -7.70 28.13 -35.63
CA ASP A 485 -6.94 29.12 -34.85
C ASP A 485 -6.15 28.47 -33.71
N TYR A 486 -6.67 27.37 -33.14
CA TYR A 486 -6.05 26.70 -31.99
C TYR A 486 -6.08 25.18 -32.12
N LEU A 487 -5.04 24.53 -31.60
CA LEU A 487 -4.92 23.08 -31.45
C LEU A 487 -4.70 22.72 -29.99
N LEU A 488 -5.48 21.78 -29.49
CA LEU A 488 -5.35 21.20 -28.16
C LEU A 488 -5.19 19.69 -28.29
N ARG A 489 -4.08 19.16 -27.77
CA ARG A 489 -3.97 17.71 -27.55
C ARG A 489 -4.72 17.35 -26.27
N PHE A 490 -5.60 16.37 -26.34
CA PHE A 490 -6.21 15.80 -25.14
C PHE A 490 -5.73 14.36 -24.97
N SER A 491 -5.44 14.01 -23.73
CA SER A 491 -5.25 12.63 -23.26
C SER A 491 -6.23 12.39 -22.12
N ASP A 492 -6.29 11.17 -21.59
CA ASP A 492 -7.13 10.86 -20.43
C ASP A 492 -6.89 11.85 -19.28
N PHE A 493 -7.80 12.81 -19.14
CA PHE A 493 -7.80 13.71 -18.01
C PHE A 493 -8.53 13.00 -16.87
N TYR A 494 -7.82 12.69 -15.80
CA TYR A 494 -8.45 12.22 -14.55
C TYR A 494 -9.23 13.34 -13.84
N GLU A 495 -9.06 14.59 -14.27
CA GLU A 495 -9.66 15.80 -13.69
C GLU A 495 -10.17 16.75 -14.77
N GLU A 496 -11.11 17.64 -14.41
CA GLU A 496 -11.57 18.70 -15.31
C GLU A 496 -10.43 19.68 -15.63
N LYS A 497 -10.26 20.03 -16.91
CA LYS A 497 -9.26 21.02 -17.34
C LYS A 497 -9.94 22.29 -17.83
N MET A 498 -9.41 23.42 -17.41
CA MET A 498 -9.86 24.74 -17.82
C MET A 498 -8.78 25.41 -18.66
N PHE A 499 -9.20 26.00 -19.77
CA PHE A 499 -8.37 26.73 -20.71
C PHE A 499 -9.02 28.08 -20.98
N ASN A 500 -8.22 29.11 -21.18
CA ASN A 500 -8.70 30.41 -21.60
C ASN A 500 -8.32 30.62 -23.05
N ILE A 501 -9.31 30.88 -23.91
CA ILE A 501 -9.09 31.27 -25.30
C ILE A 501 -9.59 32.71 -25.41
N ASN A 502 -8.67 33.67 -25.42
CA ASN A 502 -8.97 35.10 -25.33
C ASN A 502 -9.81 35.44 -24.08
N ASN A 503 -11.05 35.93 -24.26
CA ASN A 503 -12.00 36.24 -23.19
C ASN A 503 -12.97 35.08 -22.87
N ASP A 504 -12.86 33.95 -23.57
CA ASP A 504 -13.74 32.80 -23.35
C ASP A 504 -13.08 31.75 -22.45
N HIS A 505 -13.85 31.24 -21.48
CA HIS A 505 -13.45 30.16 -20.59
C HIS A 505 -13.92 28.82 -21.16
N LEU A 506 -12.98 28.00 -21.59
CA LEU A 506 -13.21 26.64 -22.07
C LEU A 506 -12.97 25.66 -20.93
N LYS A 507 -13.96 24.83 -20.63
CA LYS A 507 -13.86 23.75 -19.66
C LYS A 507 -14.11 22.41 -20.36
N ILE A 508 -13.17 21.49 -20.21
CA ILE A 508 -13.25 20.14 -20.78
C ILE A 508 -13.37 19.14 -19.62
N ARG A 509 -14.45 18.36 -19.65
CA ARG A 509 -14.68 17.25 -18.73
C ARG A 509 -14.54 15.95 -19.51
N SER A 510 -13.54 15.15 -19.12
CA SER A 510 -13.31 13.81 -19.68
C SER A 510 -13.37 12.81 -18.54
N VAL A 511 -14.17 11.76 -18.70
CA VAL A 511 -14.28 10.65 -17.75
C VAL A 511 -14.26 9.37 -18.58
N ASN A 512 -13.21 8.58 -18.41
CA ASN A 512 -12.94 7.39 -19.21
C ASN A 512 -12.90 6.13 -18.31
N GLY A 513 -13.19 4.94 -18.85
CA GLY A 513 -13.03 3.64 -18.18
C GLY A 513 -14.02 3.33 -17.05
N LEU A 514 -15.07 4.14 -16.90
CA LEU A 514 -16.16 3.94 -15.95
C LEU A 514 -17.46 3.53 -16.66
N PRO A 515 -18.45 2.96 -15.96
CA PRO A 515 -19.73 2.55 -16.57
C PRO A 515 -20.48 3.68 -17.31
N ASN A 516 -20.21 4.94 -16.92
CA ASN A 516 -20.77 6.14 -17.54
C ASN A 516 -19.62 7.08 -17.96
N PRO A 517 -19.00 6.85 -19.13
CA PRO A 517 -17.98 7.76 -19.65
C PRO A 517 -18.62 9.08 -20.11
N GLU A 518 -17.88 10.17 -19.97
CA GLU A 518 -18.30 11.53 -20.35
C GLU A 518 -17.19 12.26 -21.10
N LEU A 519 -17.51 12.86 -22.23
CA LEU A 519 -16.66 13.84 -22.89
C LEU A 519 -17.49 15.07 -23.23
N LYS A 520 -17.32 16.13 -22.43
CA LYS A 520 -18.08 17.38 -22.56
C LYS A 520 -17.14 18.56 -22.70
N ILE A 521 -17.47 19.43 -23.65
CA ILE A 521 -16.82 20.71 -23.85
C ILE A 521 -17.81 21.80 -23.45
N ILE A 522 -17.42 22.64 -22.51
CA ILE A 522 -18.25 23.69 -21.93
C ILE A 522 -17.58 25.03 -22.22
N ILE A 523 -18.28 25.94 -22.88
CA ILE A 523 -17.80 27.30 -23.17
C ILE A 523 -18.59 28.29 -22.31
N ASN A 524 -17.86 29.14 -21.58
CA ASN A 524 -18.39 30.21 -20.73
C ASN A 524 -19.46 29.75 -19.73
N SER A 525 -19.45 28.47 -19.34
CA SER A 525 -20.48 27.82 -18.51
C SER A 525 -21.91 27.91 -19.06
N LYS A 526 -22.08 28.29 -20.34
CA LYS A 526 -23.40 28.49 -20.98
C LYS A 526 -23.68 27.45 -22.04
N GLU A 527 -22.67 27.10 -22.82
CA GLU A 527 -22.83 26.21 -23.96
C GLU A 527 -22.09 24.92 -23.71
N THR A 528 -22.78 23.79 -23.84
CA THR A 528 -22.20 22.47 -23.61
C THR A 528 -22.36 21.61 -24.84
N TRP A 529 -21.25 21.05 -25.32
CA TRP A 529 -21.24 19.99 -26.32
C TRP A 529 -20.90 18.66 -25.65
N ASP A 530 -21.86 17.74 -25.64
CA ASP A 530 -21.63 16.34 -25.31
C ASP A 530 -21.21 15.55 -26.56
N VAL A 531 -20.02 14.95 -26.49
CA VAL A 531 -19.39 14.19 -27.58
C VAL A 531 -19.73 12.70 -27.48
N MET A 532 -20.26 12.23 -26.35
CA MET A 532 -20.59 10.82 -26.12
C MET A 532 -21.54 10.20 -27.14
N PRO A 533 -22.54 10.91 -27.72
CA PRO A 533 -23.40 10.33 -28.76
C PRO A 533 -22.62 9.82 -29.97
N TYR A 534 -21.59 10.55 -30.41
CA TYR A 534 -20.72 10.12 -31.51
C TYR A 534 -19.95 8.86 -31.14
N ILE A 535 -19.28 8.87 -29.97
CA ILE A 535 -18.48 7.73 -29.49
C ILE A 535 -19.35 6.46 -29.37
N ARG A 536 -20.55 6.58 -28.77
CA ARG A 536 -21.48 5.45 -28.62
C ARG A 536 -21.96 4.93 -29.96
N GLN A 537 -22.24 5.81 -30.93
CA GLN A 537 -22.64 5.40 -32.27
C GLN A 537 -21.50 4.68 -33.01
N THR A 538 -20.28 5.21 -32.94
CA THR A 538 -19.09 4.59 -33.55
C THR A 538 -18.84 3.20 -32.99
N VAL A 539 -18.93 3.03 -31.67
CA VAL A 539 -18.85 1.73 -31.01
C VAL A 539 -19.99 0.81 -31.45
N LYS A 540 -21.24 1.31 -31.46
CA LYS A 540 -22.43 0.52 -31.82
C LYS A 540 -22.34 -0.04 -33.25
N THR A 541 -21.78 0.71 -34.20
CA THR A 541 -21.61 0.27 -35.60
C THR A 541 -20.57 -0.84 -35.75
N HIS A 542 -19.59 -0.91 -34.84
CA HIS A 542 -18.42 -1.78 -34.96
C HIS A 542 -18.35 -2.87 -33.89
N ARG A 543 -19.34 -2.91 -32.97
CA ARG A 543 -19.39 -3.79 -31.78
C ARG A 543 -19.34 -5.29 -32.07
N ASP A 544 -19.70 -5.72 -33.27
CA ASP A 544 -19.86 -7.14 -33.63
C ASP A 544 -18.61 -7.75 -34.27
N LYS A 545 -17.56 -6.94 -34.47
CA LYS A 545 -16.27 -7.36 -35.00
C LYS A 545 -15.21 -7.33 -33.88
N PRO A 546 -14.85 -8.48 -33.26
CA PRO A 546 -13.83 -8.51 -32.22
C PRO A 546 -12.45 -8.17 -32.81
N GLY A 547 -11.57 -7.57 -32.00
CA GLY A 547 -10.21 -7.20 -32.41
C GLY A 547 -10.09 -5.75 -32.92
N ARG A 548 -9.05 -5.51 -33.71
CA ARG A 548 -8.71 -4.17 -34.22
C ARG A 548 -9.43 -3.88 -35.54
N ILE A 549 -10.11 -2.74 -35.59
CA ILE A 549 -10.81 -2.20 -36.74
C ILE A 549 -10.14 -0.87 -37.06
N THR A 550 -9.66 -0.76 -38.28
CA THR A 550 -9.01 0.44 -38.78
C THR A 550 -10.00 1.24 -39.61
N LEU A 551 -10.17 2.53 -39.30
CA LEU A 551 -11.00 3.47 -40.05
C LEU A 551 -10.13 4.56 -40.67
N PRO A 552 -10.49 5.09 -41.86
CA PRO A 552 -9.76 6.20 -42.48
C PRO A 552 -9.68 7.43 -41.57
N GLU A 553 -10.77 7.72 -40.84
CA GLU A 553 -10.82 8.82 -39.89
C GLU A 553 -11.76 8.53 -38.70
N LEU A 554 -11.44 9.10 -37.55
CA LEU A 554 -12.27 9.11 -36.35
C LEU A 554 -12.50 10.55 -35.90
N THR A 555 -13.33 11.26 -36.66
CA THR A 555 -13.49 12.70 -36.51
C THR A 555 -14.94 13.08 -36.25
N VAL A 556 -15.18 14.02 -35.34
CA VAL A 556 -16.48 14.68 -35.17
C VAL A 556 -16.30 16.18 -35.05
N SER A 557 -17.17 16.97 -35.69
CA SER A 557 -17.16 18.42 -35.59
C SER A 557 -18.51 18.99 -35.20
N LYS A 558 -18.50 20.11 -34.47
CA LYS A 558 -19.71 20.84 -34.10
C LYS A 558 -19.40 22.33 -33.95
N LYS A 559 -20.35 23.17 -34.40
CA LYS A 559 -20.39 24.59 -34.05
C LYS A 559 -21.05 24.75 -32.69
N THR A 560 -20.35 25.34 -31.73
CA THR A 560 -20.85 25.57 -30.36
C THR A 560 -20.21 26.87 -29.87
N GLY A 561 -21.06 27.85 -29.56
CA GLY A 561 -20.63 29.21 -29.28
C GLY A 561 -20.00 29.90 -30.46
N ASN A 562 -18.95 30.67 -30.14
CA ASN A 562 -18.14 31.39 -31.11
C ASN A 562 -17.12 30.49 -31.81
N TYR A 563 -17.21 29.18 -31.65
CA TYR A 563 -16.23 28.23 -32.18
C TYR A 563 -16.89 27.13 -33.00
N GLU A 564 -16.22 26.74 -34.07
CA GLU A 564 -16.35 25.42 -34.65
C GLU A 564 -15.21 24.56 -34.10
N ILE A 565 -15.61 23.45 -33.48
CA ILE A 565 -14.67 22.54 -32.81
C ILE A 565 -14.68 21.23 -33.60
N LYS A 566 -13.49 20.76 -33.99
CA LYS A 566 -13.27 19.46 -34.63
C LYS A 566 -12.42 18.60 -33.71
N ILE A 567 -12.92 17.43 -33.33
CA ILE A 567 -12.23 16.45 -32.49
C ILE A 567 -11.81 15.28 -33.37
N ILE A 568 -10.54 14.92 -33.30
CA ILE A 568 -9.91 13.80 -33.99
C ILE A 568 -9.44 12.84 -32.92
N PHE A 569 -9.97 11.62 -32.90
CA PHE A 569 -9.59 10.58 -31.94
C PHE A 569 -8.52 9.67 -32.53
N ASP A 570 -7.53 9.30 -31.72
CA ASP A 570 -6.54 8.30 -32.13
C ASP A 570 -7.15 6.89 -32.07
N GLN A 571 -7.89 6.61 -31.00
CA GLN A 571 -8.50 5.30 -30.75
C GLN A 571 -9.78 5.39 -29.89
N ILE A 572 -10.78 4.58 -30.23
CA ILE A 572 -11.96 4.29 -29.40
C ILE A 572 -12.01 2.78 -29.15
N THR A 573 -12.05 2.35 -27.90
CA THR A 573 -12.08 0.94 -27.50
C THR A 573 -13.37 0.61 -26.78
N LEU A 574 -13.94 -0.55 -27.08
CA LEU A 574 -15.01 -1.17 -26.28
C LEU A 574 -14.44 -2.42 -25.63
N GLU A 575 -14.49 -2.51 -24.31
CA GLU A 575 -14.25 -3.76 -23.58
C GLU A 575 -15.57 -4.30 -23.02
N LYS A 576 -15.99 -5.46 -23.53
CA LYS A 576 -17.16 -6.19 -23.03
C LYS A 576 -16.75 -7.13 -21.92
N THR A 577 -16.38 -6.63 -20.75
CA THR A 577 -16.25 -7.45 -19.53
C THR A 577 -17.65 -7.68 -18.92
N PRO A 578 -17.85 -8.28 -17.72
CA PRO A 578 -19.18 -8.38 -17.09
C PRO A 578 -19.94 -7.03 -16.97
N ARG A 579 -19.26 -5.90 -17.20
CA ARG A 579 -19.84 -4.60 -17.55
C ARG A 579 -19.16 -4.07 -18.82
N GLU A 580 -19.94 -3.56 -19.77
CA GLU A 580 -19.40 -2.89 -20.95
C GLU A 580 -18.72 -1.56 -20.55
N GLN A 581 -17.48 -1.37 -20.97
CA GLN A 581 -16.70 -0.16 -20.74
C GLN A 581 -16.21 0.39 -22.08
N ILE A 582 -16.38 1.69 -22.28
CA ILE A 582 -15.89 2.38 -23.48
C ILE A 582 -14.71 3.24 -23.07
N TYR A 583 -13.63 3.11 -23.84
CA TYR A 583 -12.47 3.95 -23.78
C TYR A 583 -12.30 4.80 -25.02
N TYR A 584 -11.80 6.01 -24.87
CA TYR A 584 -11.34 6.83 -26.00
C TYR A 584 -9.96 7.37 -25.63
N ASN A 585 -8.94 6.90 -26.32
CA ASN A 585 -7.55 7.10 -25.93
C ASN A 585 -6.96 8.21 -26.80
N GLY A 586 -6.89 9.42 -26.23
CA GLY A 586 -6.18 10.57 -26.81
C GLY A 586 -6.63 11.06 -28.19
N GLY A 587 -6.24 12.29 -28.50
CA GLY A 587 -6.49 12.90 -29.81
C GLY A 587 -6.22 14.39 -29.84
N TYR A 588 -6.71 15.03 -30.89
CA TYR A 588 -6.57 16.48 -31.12
C TYR A 588 -7.94 17.15 -31.21
N MET A 589 -8.07 18.30 -30.57
CA MET A 589 -9.20 19.22 -30.75
C MET A 589 -8.69 20.46 -31.48
N LEU A 590 -9.32 20.78 -32.61
CA LEU A 590 -9.06 21.97 -33.39
C LEU A 590 -10.20 22.96 -33.19
N PHE A 591 -9.88 24.22 -32.96
CA PHE A 591 -10.85 25.29 -32.74
C PHE A 591 -10.70 26.34 -33.83
N ARG A 592 -11.79 26.61 -34.55
CA ARG A 592 -11.92 27.70 -35.51
C ARG A 592 -12.92 28.70 -34.97
N ARG A 593 -12.53 29.95 -34.83
CA ARG A 593 -13.42 31.02 -34.41
C ARG A 593 -14.38 31.35 -35.55
N LEU A 594 -15.66 31.34 -35.22
CA LEU A 594 -16.71 31.85 -36.09
C LEU A 594 -16.69 33.38 -35.94
N ARG A 595 -16.39 34.08 -37.04
CA ARG A 595 -16.41 35.55 -37.09
C ARG A 595 -17.82 36.08 -37.02
#